data_AF-A0AAE6NHN1-F1
#
_entry.id   AF-A0AAE6NHN1-F1
#
_cell.length_a   1.000
_cell.length_b   1.000
_cell.length_c   1.000
_cell.angle_alpha   90.00
_cell.angle_beta   90.00
_cell.angle_gamma   90.00
#
_symmetry.space_group_name_H-M   'P 1'
#
loop_
_entity.id
_entity.type
_entity.pdbx_description
1 polymer ?
#
loop_
_entity_poly.entity_id
_entity_poly.type
_entity_poly.pdbx_seq_one_letter_code
_entity_poly.pdbx_strand_id
1 'polypeptide(L)'
;MIRVITRTRLAALQEDVARYRERTREVQAAADASYAGHLRTAWILTTDAEAAERAAEANRADAQIAREILERTEAQLADARATVTEQAARIDALSGDLDAMAEAVVLLHYGQLHSLHRDEAAAKRHAASFGIDPDAWGTVPSDRPVVESVWRISPLSKWAVADGGDAG
;
A
#
# COMPACT_ATOMS: atom_id res chain seq x y z
N MET A 1 -16.62 95.16 44.05
CA MET A 1 -17.79 95.17 43.15
C MET A 1 -18.67 93.98 43.53
N ILE A 2 -19.81 94.21 44.19
CA ILE A 2 -20.70 93.14 44.67
C ILE A 2 -21.83 92.99 43.64
N ARG A 3 -21.95 91.80 43.01
CA ARG A 3 -23.07 91.48 42.11
C ARG A 3 -24.26 91.04 42.96
N VAL A 4 -25.31 91.85 43.00
CA VAL A 4 -26.60 91.47 43.61
C VAL A 4 -27.32 90.53 42.65
N ILE A 5 -27.33 89.24 42.97
CA ILE A 5 -28.05 88.23 42.19
C ILE A 5 -29.48 88.16 42.73
N THR A 6 -30.47 88.29 41.86
CA THR A 6 -31.88 88.14 42.22
C THR A 6 -32.18 86.67 42.54
N ARG A 7 -33.12 86.42 43.46
CA ARG A 7 -33.56 85.06 43.82
C ARG A 7 -33.93 84.22 42.59
N THR A 8 -34.58 84.84 41.59
CA THR A 8 -34.96 84.19 40.33
C THR A 8 -33.76 83.68 39.55
N ARG A 9 -32.68 84.47 39.48
CA ARG A 9 -31.45 84.06 38.77
C ARG A 9 -30.70 82.97 39.51
N LEU A 10 -30.75 82.95 40.85
CA LEU A 10 -30.19 81.87 41.64
C LEU A 10 -30.94 80.55 41.41
N ALA A 11 -32.28 80.60 41.36
CA ALA A 11 -33.12 79.44 41.08
C ALA A 11 -32.85 78.86 39.68
N ALA A 12 -32.75 79.72 38.66
CA ALA A 12 -32.41 79.29 37.29
C ALA A 12 -31.03 78.60 37.22
N LEU A 13 -30.01 79.15 37.88
CA LEU A 13 -28.68 78.53 37.94
C LEU A 13 -28.69 77.19 38.69
N GLN A 14 -29.49 77.06 39.74
CA GLN A 14 -29.65 75.79 40.46
C GLN A 14 -30.30 74.72 39.59
N GLU A 15 -31.31 75.10 38.82
CA GLU A 15 -31.97 74.21 37.86
C GLU A 15 -31.03 73.78 36.74
N ASP A 16 -30.26 74.73 36.17
CA ASP A 16 -29.24 74.42 35.15
C ASP A 16 -28.19 73.45 35.70
N VAL A 17 -27.68 73.68 36.92
CA VAL A 17 -26.72 72.78 37.56
C VAL A 17 -27.32 71.39 37.79
N ALA A 18 -28.58 71.30 38.19
CA ALA A 18 -29.27 70.01 38.32
C ALA A 18 -29.36 69.29 36.98
N ARG A 19 -29.75 70.00 35.92
CA ARG A 19 -29.87 69.48 34.55
C ARG A 19 -28.53 69.01 33.99
N TYR A 20 -27.45 69.78 34.18
CA TYR A 20 -26.11 69.38 33.76
C TYR A 20 -25.61 68.15 34.52
N ARG A 21 -25.88 68.05 35.83
CA ARG A 21 -25.51 66.87 36.61
C ARG A 21 -26.22 65.62 36.13
N GLU A 22 -27.51 65.73 35.83
CA GLU A 22 -28.29 64.63 35.27
C GLU A 22 -27.75 64.23 33.90
N ARG A 23 -27.49 65.20 33.02
CA ARG A 23 -26.93 64.93 31.70
C ARG A 23 -25.54 64.27 31.76
N THR A 24 -24.67 64.70 32.68
CA THR A 24 -23.36 64.07 32.87
C THR A 24 -23.51 62.62 33.35
N ARG A 25 -24.47 62.33 34.24
CA ARG A 25 -24.74 60.95 34.67
C ARG A 25 -25.24 60.07 33.53
N GLU A 26 -26.13 60.58 32.69
CA GLU A 26 -26.61 59.87 31.50
C GLU A 26 -25.48 59.54 30.53
N VAL A 27 -24.64 60.54 30.23
CA VAL A 27 -23.49 60.36 29.31
C VAL A 27 -22.49 59.36 29.89
N GLN A 28 -22.20 59.45 31.19
CA GLN A 28 -21.32 58.49 31.86
C GLN A 28 -21.91 57.08 31.82
N ALA A 29 -23.19 56.91 32.14
CA ALA A 29 -23.85 55.61 32.11
C ALA A 29 -23.86 55.00 30.69
N ALA A 30 -24.07 55.82 29.66
CA ALA A 30 -24.00 55.39 28.27
C ALA A 30 -22.57 54.98 27.86
N ALA A 31 -21.56 55.75 28.29
CA ALA A 31 -20.16 55.43 28.04
C ALA A 31 -19.74 54.13 28.74
N ASP A 32 -20.12 53.94 30.00
CA ASP A 32 -19.83 52.74 30.78
C ASP A 32 -20.50 51.51 30.15
N ALA A 33 -21.75 51.64 29.69
CA ALA A 33 -22.46 50.56 28.99
C ALA A 33 -21.78 50.18 27.67
N SER A 34 -21.35 51.18 26.88
CA SER A 34 -20.61 50.95 25.64
C SER A 34 -19.27 50.25 25.89
N TYR A 35 -18.51 50.75 26.88
CA TYR A 35 -17.23 50.16 27.27
C TYR A 35 -17.38 48.72 27.76
N ALA A 36 -18.38 48.44 28.60
CA ALA A 36 -18.71 47.08 29.04
C ALA A 36 -19.16 46.18 27.88
N GLY A 37 -19.79 46.74 26.84
CA GLY A 37 -20.07 46.05 25.58
C GLY A 37 -18.78 45.65 24.86
N HIS A 38 -17.88 46.62 24.63
CA HIS A 38 -16.62 46.39 23.95
C HIS A 38 -15.71 45.39 24.67
N LEU A 39 -15.62 45.44 26.00
CA LEU A 39 -14.86 44.48 26.78
C LEU A 39 -15.38 43.05 26.61
N ARG A 40 -16.71 42.86 26.61
CA ARG A 40 -17.31 41.55 26.37
C ARG A 40 -17.02 41.06 24.97
N THR A 41 -17.17 41.91 23.96
CA THR A 41 -16.86 41.54 22.57
C THR A 41 -15.39 41.19 22.40
N ALA A 42 -14.47 41.97 22.96
CA ALA A 42 -13.04 41.67 22.92
C ALA A 42 -12.74 40.32 23.57
N TRP A 43 -13.33 40.05 24.74
CA TRP A 43 -13.12 38.77 25.43
C TRP A 43 -13.65 37.57 24.62
N ILE A 44 -14.84 37.70 24.02
CA ILE A 44 -15.40 36.65 23.14
C ILE A 44 -14.47 36.40 21.95
N LEU A 45 -14.06 37.46 21.25
CA LEU A 45 -13.18 37.34 20.09
C LEU A 45 -11.83 36.72 20.43
N THR A 46 -11.23 37.08 21.58
CA THR A 46 -9.99 36.46 22.04
C THR A 46 -10.20 34.97 22.33
N THR A 47 -11.28 34.62 23.03
CA THR A 47 -11.58 33.22 23.35
C THR A 47 -11.80 32.39 22.08
N ASP A 48 -12.53 32.93 21.11
CA ASP A 48 -12.79 32.29 19.82
C ASP A 48 -11.49 32.15 19.00
N ALA A 49 -10.62 33.16 19.01
CA ALA A 49 -9.32 33.10 18.35
C ALA A 49 -8.42 32.03 18.97
N GLU A 50 -8.31 31.96 20.29
CA GLU A 50 -7.55 30.93 21.00
C GLU A 50 -8.11 29.52 20.74
N ALA A 51 -9.44 29.37 20.63
CA ALA A 51 -10.06 28.10 20.26
C ALA A 51 -9.74 27.71 18.81
N ALA A 52 -9.80 28.65 17.88
CA ALA A 52 -9.48 28.43 16.48
C ALA A 52 -8.00 28.07 16.28
N GLU A 53 -7.08 28.72 17.01
CA GLU A 53 -5.65 28.38 16.98
C GLU A 53 -5.39 26.96 17.49
N ARG A 54 -6.02 26.57 18.60
CA ARG A 54 -5.92 25.19 19.12
C ARG A 54 -6.45 24.16 18.14
N ALA A 55 -7.58 24.45 17.48
CA ALA A 55 -8.14 23.56 16.47
C ALA A 55 -7.24 23.47 15.23
N ALA A 56 -6.65 24.59 14.80
CA ALA A 56 -5.71 24.61 13.69
C ALA A 56 -4.45 23.79 13.99
N GLU A 57 -3.93 23.85 15.21
CA GLU A 57 -2.77 23.06 15.62
C GLU A 57 -3.07 21.57 15.68
N ALA A 58 -4.22 21.18 16.22
CA ALA A 58 -4.67 19.79 16.20
C ALA A 58 -4.80 19.27 14.75
N ASN A 59 -5.42 20.04 13.86
CA ASN A 59 -5.54 19.69 12.45
C ASN A 59 -4.19 19.56 11.74
N ARG A 60 -3.19 20.37 12.10
CA ARG A 60 -1.82 20.25 11.54
C ARG A 60 -1.16 18.96 11.99
N ALA A 61 -1.30 18.60 13.26
CA ALA A 61 -0.77 17.35 13.79
C ALA A 61 -1.43 16.13 13.11
N ASP A 62 -2.76 16.13 12.97
CA ASP A 62 -3.50 15.08 12.29
C ASP A 62 -3.10 14.96 10.81
N ALA A 63 -2.93 16.10 10.13
CA ALA A 63 -2.47 16.13 8.74
C ALA A 63 -1.04 15.57 8.59
N GLN A 64 -0.16 15.80 9.56
CA GLN A 64 1.19 15.24 9.55
C GLN A 64 1.15 13.72 9.73
N ILE A 65 0.36 13.21 10.68
CA ILE A 65 0.17 11.77 10.89
C ILE A 65 -0.40 11.11 9.64
N ALA A 66 -1.42 11.72 9.01
CA ALA A 66 -2.02 11.19 7.79
C ALA A 66 -1.01 11.12 6.63
N ARG A 67 -0.13 12.11 6.49
CA ARG A 67 0.94 12.09 5.48
C ARG A 67 1.95 10.98 5.73
N GLU A 68 2.40 10.80 6.97
CA GLU A 68 3.34 9.72 7.31
C GLU A 68 2.74 8.33 7.04
N ILE A 69 1.46 8.14 7.38
CA ILE A 69 0.74 6.91 7.06
C ILE A 69 0.68 6.72 5.55
N LEU A 70 0.32 7.75 4.79
CA LEU A 70 0.25 7.66 3.33
C LEU A 70 1.60 7.26 2.73
N GLU A 71 2.68 7.96 3.07
CA GLU A 71 4.04 7.67 2.60
C GLU A 71 4.45 6.23 2.93
N ARG A 72 4.17 5.77 4.15
CA ARG A 72 4.44 4.39 4.56
C ARG A 72 3.64 3.38 3.73
N THR A 73 2.34 3.64 3.51
CA THR A 73 1.49 2.73 2.74
C THR A 73 1.87 2.69 1.26
N GLU A 74 2.31 3.82 0.70
CA GLU A 74 2.82 3.88 -0.68
C GLU A 74 4.12 3.07 -0.82
N ALA A 75 5.03 3.18 0.14
CA ALA A 75 6.26 2.38 0.17
C ALA A 75 5.95 0.87 0.31
N GLN A 76 5.03 0.50 1.21
CA GLN A 76 4.58 -0.90 1.37
C GLN A 76 3.92 -1.44 0.11
N LEU A 77 3.11 -0.63 -0.59
CA LEU A 77 2.47 -1.02 -1.84
C LEU A 77 3.50 -1.20 -2.96
N ALA A 78 4.51 -0.34 -3.04
CA ALA A 78 5.60 -0.46 -4.00
C ALA A 78 6.40 -1.75 -3.77
N ASP A 79 6.76 -2.05 -2.52
CA ASP A 79 7.46 -3.27 -2.13
C ASP A 79 6.64 -4.54 -2.42
N ALA A 80 5.34 -4.53 -2.09
CA ALA A 80 4.44 -5.63 -2.39
C ALA A 80 4.31 -5.87 -3.90
N ARG A 81 4.22 -4.79 -4.71
CA ARG A 81 4.18 -4.90 -6.18
C ARG A 81 5.49 -5.45 -6.74
N ALA A 82 6.64 -5.04 -6.21
CA ALA A 82 7.94 -5.57 -6.61
C ALA A 82 8.03 -7.07 -6.29
N THR A 83 7.63 -7.48 -5.09
CA THR A 83 7.59 -8.88 -4.66
C THR A 83 6.68 -9.72 -5.55
N VAL A 84 5.47 -9.24 -5.86
CA VAL A 84 4.54 -9.94 -6.77
C VAL A 84 5.14 -10.08 -8.17
N THR A 85 5.83 -9.06 -8.67
CA THR A 85 6.46 -9.09 -9.99
C THR A 85 7.60 -10.11 -10.02
N GLU A 86 8.42 -10.16 -8.97
CA GLU A 86 9.48 -11.17 -8.83
C GLU A 86 8.91 -12.58 -8.74
N GLN A 87 7.85 -12.78 -7.95
CA GLN A 87 7.17 -14.07 -7.84
C GLN A 87 6.57 -14.51 -9.18
N ALA A 88 5.93 -13.60 -9.92
CA ALA A 88 5.41 -13.89 -11.26
C ALA A 88 6.53 -14.34 -12.21
N ALA A 89 7.64 -13.60 -12.26
CA ALA A 89 8.79 -13.97 -13.08
C ALA A 89 9.39 -15.33 -12.67
N ARG A 90 9.42 -15.63 -11.37
CA ARG A 90 9.87 -16.93 -10.86
C ARG A 90 8.92 -18.06 -11.25
N ILE A 91 7.61 -17.84 -11.19
CA ILE A 91 6.61 -18.82 -11.63
C ILE A 91 6.79 -19.07 -13.12
N ASP A 92 6.89 -18.02 -13.94
CA ASP A 92 7.08 -18.15 -15.39
C ASP A 92 8.36 -18.94 -15.72
N ALA A 93 9.46 -18.67 -15.02
CA ALA A 93 10.71 -19.43 -15.18
C ALA A 93 10.54 -20.91 -14.81
N LEU A 94 9.94 -21.20 -13.66
CA LEU A 94 9.70 -22.58 -13.22
C LEU A 94 8.73 -23.33 -14.14
N SER A 95 7.71 -22.64 -14.66
CA SER A 95 6.79 -23.18 -15.65
C SER A 95 7.51 -23.50 -16.96
N GLY A 96 8.39 -22.61 -17.43
CA GLY A 96 9.23 -22.87 -18.61
C GLY A 96 10.18 -24.06 -18.41
N ASP A 97 10.79 -24.18 -17.23
CA ASP A 97 11.62 -25.34 -16.87
C ASP A 97 10.80 -26.64 -16.84
N LEU A 98 9.58 -26.60 -16.28
CA LEU A 98 8.69 -27.76 -16.23
C LEU A 98 8.23 -28.19 -17.63
N ASP A 99 7.90 -27.24 -18.51
CA ASP A 99 7.56 -27.52 -19.90
C ASP A 99 8.75 -28.16 -20.63
N ALA A 100 9.97 -27.66 -20.42
CA ALA A 100 11.18 -28.26 -20.96
C ALA A 100 11.44 -29.68 -20.41
N MET A 101 11.07 -29.96 -19.15
CA MET A 101 11.14 -31.30 -18.56
C MET A 101 10.01 -32.23 -19.03
N ALA A 102 8.85 -31.68 -19.40
CA ALA A 102 7.75 -32.48 -19.94
C ALA A 102 8.09 -33.10 -21.30
N GLU A 103 8.92 -32.41 -22.09
CA GLU A 103 9.47 -32.92 -23.35
C GLU A 103 10.65 -33.89 -23.16
N ALA A 104 11.20 -33.97 -21.93
CA ALA A 104 12.33 -34.84 -21.65
C ALA A 104 11.95 -36.32 -21.81
N VAL A 105 12.91 -37.06 -22.35
CA VAL A 105 12.79 -38.48 -22.62
C VAL A 105 13.90 -39.25 -21.94
N VAL A 106 13.56 -40.48 -21.59
CA VAL A 106 14.50 -41.45 -21.02
C VAL A 106 14.91 -42.43 -22.13
N LEU A 107 16.22 -42.61 -22.28
CA LEU A 107 16.81 -43.68 -23.06
C LEU A 107 17.02 -44.90 -22.16
N LEU A 108 16.39 -46.01 -22.54
CA LEU A 108 16.45 -47.28 -21.85
C LEU A 108 17.34 -48.26 -22.63
N HIS A 109 18.20 -48.98 -21.92
CA HIS A 109 18.98 -50.10 -22.45
C HIS A 109 18.55 -51.37 -21.71
N TYR A 110 17.97 -52.35 -22.42
CA TYR A 110 17.33 -53.53 -21.83
C TYR A 110 16.35 -53.21 -20.68
N GLY A 111 15.57 -52.14 -20.81
CA GLY A 111 14.61 -51.71 -19.80
C GLY A 111 15.17 -50.95 -18.60
N GLN A 112 16.50 -50.86 -18.47
CA GLN A 112 17.13 -50.06 -17.43
C GLN A 112 17.38 -48.64 -17.93
N LEU A 113 17.24 -47.66 -17.02
CA LEU A 113 17.59 -46.27 -17.28
C LEU A 113 19.07 -46.19 -17.66
N HIS A 114 19.33 -45.76 -18.90
CA HIS A 114 20.70 -45.52 -19.37
C HIS A 114 21.05 -44.04 -19.27
N SER A 115 20.20 -43.17 -19.83
CA SER A 115 20.44 -41.73 -19.86
C SER A 115 19.15 -40.93 -20.04
N LEU A 116 19.18 -39.67 -19.61
CA LEU A 116 18.08 -38.71 -19.74
C LEU A 116 18.44 -37.66 -20.80
N HIS A 117 17.50 -37.34 -21.68
CA HIS A 117 17.69 -36.38 -22.76
C HIS A 117 16.54 -35.39 -22.84
N ARG A 118 16.84 -34.19 -23.36
CA ARG A 118 15.86 -33.11 -23.52
C ARG A 118 14.72 -33.45 -24.48
N ASP A 119 15.02 -34.19 -25.54
CA ASP A 119 14.06 -34.60 -26.57
C ASP A 119 14.46 -35.95 -27.20
N GLU A 120 13.54 -36.54 -27.97
CA GLU A 120 13.76 -37.80 -28.69
C GLU A 120 14.95 -37.71 -29.65
N ALA A 121 15.14 -36.57 -30.32
CA ALA A 121 16.22 -36.37 -31.28
C ALA A 121 17.61 -36.43 -30.62
N ALA A 122 17.76 -35.86 -29.42
CA ALA A 122 18.97 -35.91 -28.63
C ALA A 122 19.24 -37.33 -28.11
N ALA A 123 18.21 -38.04 -27.68
CA ALA A 123 18.33 -39.45 -27.29
C ALA A 123 18.80 -40.32 -28.47
N LYS A 124 18.23 -40.13 -29.67
CA LYS A 124 18.67 -40.84 -30.88
C LYS A 124 20.11 -40.53 -31.28
N ARG A 125 20.52 -39.26 -31.23
CA ARG A 125 21.92 -38.86 -31.49
C ARG A 125 22.89 -39.47 -30.48
N HIS A 126 22.50 -39.54 -29.22
CA HIS A 126 23.33 -40.17 -28.19
C HIS A 126 23.43 -41.67 -28.42
N ALA A 127 22.32 -42.34 -28.69
CA ALA A 127 22.30 -43.77 -29.01
C ALA A 127 23.12 -44.10 -30.28
N ALA A 128 23.16 -43.20 -31.25
CA ALA A 128 23.98 -43.34 -32.45
C ALA A 128 25.49 -43.33 -32.16
N SER A 129 25.92 -42.67 -31.08
CA SER A 129 27.32 -42.75 -30.62
C SER A 129 27.71 -44.13 -30.10
N PHE A 130 26.72 -44.98 -29.76
CA PHE A 130 26.91 -46.38 -29.41
C PHE A 130 26.68 -47.35 -30.58
N GLY A 131 26.58 -46.83 -31.80
CA GLY A 131 26.50 -47.63 -33.02
C GLY A 131 25.08 -48.01 -33.47
N ILE A 132 24.03 -47.36 -32.94
CA ILE A 132 22.65 -47.55 -33.41
C ILE A 132 22.37 -46.63 -34.60
N ASP A 133 21.74 -47.17 -35.63
CA ASP A 133 21.22 -46.37 -36.74
C ASP A 133 20.07 -45.44 -36.25
N PRO A 134 20.19 -44.10 -36.42
CA PRO A 134 19.13 -43.14 -36.09
C PRO A 134 17.78 -43.41 -36.77
N ASP A 135 17.77 -44.15 -37.88
CA ASP A 135 16.58 -44.48 -38.66
C ASP A 135 16.01 -45.88 -38.32
N ALA A 136 16.70 -46.68 -37.50
CA ALA A 136 16.25 -48.01 -37.08
C ALA A 136 15.24 -48.00 -35.91
N TRP A 137 14.81 -46.82 -35.46
CA TRP A 137 13.81 -46.65 -34.41
C TRP A 137 12.42 -46.95 -34.97
N GLY A 138 11.87 -48.13 -34.66
CA GLY A 138 10.55 -48.55 -35.15
C GLY A 138 9.44 -47.57 -34.76
N THR A 139 8.57 -47.25 -35.71
CA THR A 139 7.41 -46.33 -35.55
C THR A 139 6.20 -46.97 -34.86
N VAL A 140 6.32 -48.22 -34.39
CA VAL A 140 5.22 -49.02 -33.85
C VAL A 140 5.55 -49.33 -32.38
N PRO A 141 4.59 -49.24 -31.43
CA PRO A 141 4.78 -49.83 -30.11
C PRO A 141 5.00 -51.32 -30.34
N SER A 142 6.24 -51.80 -30.25
CA SER A 142 6.46 -53.24 -30.33
C SER A 142 5.83 -53.84 -29.09
N ASP A 143 4.86 -54.75 -29.25
CA ASP A 143 4.33 -55.62 -28.19
C ASP A 143 5.41 -56.58 -27.60
N ARG A 144 6.68 -56.36 -27.93
CA ARG A 144 7.81 -57.10 -27.40
C ARG A 144 8.08 -56.70 -25.94
N PRO A 145 8.35 -57.67 -25.05
CA PRO A 145 8.76 -57.41 -23.68
C PRO A 145 9.94 -56.42 -23.64
N VAL A 146 9.93 -55.54 -22.63
CA VAL A 146 10.95 -54.49 -22.43
C VAL A 146 12.38 -55.07 -22.37
N VAL A 147 12.52 -56.33 -21.96
CA VAL A 147 13.79 -57.06 -21.82
C VAL A 147 14.36 -57.53 -23.17
N GLU A 148 13.55 -57.58 -24.23
CA GLU A 148 13.97 -58.02 -25.57
C GLU A 148 14.36 -56.87 -26.50
N SER A 149 14.07 -55.63 -26.09
CA SER A 149 14.42 -54.42 -26.85
C SER A 149 15.72 -53.86 -26.32
N VAL A 150 16.79 -53.96 -27.11
CA VAL A 150 18.13 -53.49 -26.73
C VAL A 150 18.10 -52.01 -26.37
N TRP A 151 17.39 -51.19 -27.15
CA TRP A 151 17.24 -49.75 -26.89
C TRP A 151 15.81 -49.27 -27.08
N ARG A 152 15.34 -48.39 -26.19
CA ARG A 152 13.99 -47.80 -26.24
C ARG A 152 13.99 -46.37 -25.71
N ILE A 153 13.19 -45.51 -26.32
CA ILE A 153 12.92 -44.16 -25.80
C ILE A 153 11.53 -44.15 -25.17
N SER A 154 11.41 -43.58 -23.99
CA SER A 154 10.13 -43.37 -23.30
C SER A 154 10.02 -41.92 -22.84
N PRO A 155 8.82 -41.30 -22.90
CA PRO A 155 8.59 -40.05 -22.19
C PRO A 155 8.92 -40.22 -20.72
N LEU A 156 9.58 -39.22 -20.12
CA LEU A 156 9.93 -39.22 -18.70
C LEU A 156 8.68 -39.42 -17.82
N SER A 157 7.55 -38.82 -18.21
CA SER A 157 6.26 -38.93 -17.50
C SER A 157 5.64 -40.32 -17.47
N LYS A 158 6.04 -41.21 -18.40
CA LYS A 158 5.59 -42.61 -18.46
C LYS A 158 6.58 -43.58 -17.82
N TRP A 159 7.76 -43.08 -17.44
CA TRP A 159 8.72 -43.87 -16.70
C TRP A 159 8.31 -43.89 -15.24
N ALA A 160 7.54 -44.90 -14.86
CA ALA A 160 7.44 -45.27 -13.46
C ALA A 160 8.76 -45.94 -13.06
N VAL A 161 9.40 -45.42 -12.01
CA VAL A 161 10.30 -46.27 -11.21
C VAL A 161 9.42 -47.39 -10.70
N ALA A 162 9.46 -48.56 -11.34
CA ALA A 162 9.06 -49.76 -10.62
C ALA A 162 10.04 -49.85 -9.47
N ASP A 163 9.58 -49.51 -8.26
CA ASP A 163 10.24 -49.92 -7.02
C ASP A 163 10.31 -51.44 -7.08
N GLY A 164 11.40 -51.95 -7.65
CA GLY A 164 11.81 -53.33 -7.57
C GLY A 164 12.61 -53.50 -6.30
N GLY A 165 11.91 -53.50 -5.17
CA GLY A 165 12.42 -54.10 -3.95
C GLY A 165 12.67 -55.59 -4.16
N ASP A 166 13.73 -56.07 -3.49
CA ASP A 166 14.12 -57.45 -3.19
C ASP A 166 14.39 -58.44 -4.34
N ALA A 167 15.67 -58.80 -4.44
CA ALA A 167 16.07 -60.21 -4.49
C ALA A 167 17.53 -60.38 -4.01
N GLY A 168 17.68 -61.04 -2.85
CA GLY A 168 18.71 -62.06 -2.58
C GLY A 168 20.14 -61.62 -2.31
#